data_AF-A0AAU9EXA6-F1
#
_entry.id   AF-A0AAU9EXA6-F1
#
_cell.length_a   1.000
_cell.length_b   1.000
_cell.length_c   1.000
_cell.angle_alpha   90.00
_cell.angle_beta   90.00
_cell.angle_gamma   90.00
#
_symmetry.space_group_name_H-M   'P 1'
#
loop_
_entity.id
_entity.type
_entity.pdbx_description
1 polymer ?
#
loop_
_entity_poly.entity_id
_entity_poly.type
_entity_poly.pdbx_seq_one_letter_code
_entity_poly.pdbx_strand_id
1 'polypeptide(L)'
;MATLFVVATPIGNLEDMSPRAARVLAESPVVAAESLARAKKLLAHLGLGGKWLISCREANRRQAAGKVLEALGEGKDVALISDAGTPGLSDPGQAVVEEVAKLGYRISPVAGPSALATALSVAGIKQAPFVFLGFLPAKPGARRKLLEQAGTLGWSLVAYEAPHRLAQAAEDLGEVLGERPVVVCRELTKLHEEILRSSCAELAGRLDPDKLRGEVTLVIGPGPAQGPDLDEVQRLVDEGLEAGELKPSALARQVAGTTGLGREEVYQIILESREQAKQYGDEAVIQGDSSAEEPQERRLLVANSLGLHARAAAKITEAVSRFACQVTLHKGEVEADASSVLSILGLDAPRGSQVVARAEGPQAREALDALDKLFAGLFGEGR
;
A
#
# COMPACT_ATOMS: atom_id res chain seq x y z
N MET A 1 29.49 -32.35 -3.73
CA MET A 1 29.67 -30.91 -3.45
C MET A 1 29.15 -30.67 -2.04
N ALA A 2 29.96 -30.06 -1.18
CA ALA A 2 29.57 -29.77 0.20
C ALA A 2 28.39 -28.80 0.27
N THR A 3 27.66 -28.85 1.38
CA THR A 3 26.45 -28.07 1.62
C THR A 3 26.58 -27.26 2.90
N LEU A 4 26.20 -25.98 2.85
CA LEU A 4 25.86 -25.20 4.03
C LEU A 4 24.43 -25.52 4.42
N PHE A 5 24.23 -26.18 5.55
CA PHE A 5 22.91 -26.36 6.16
C PHE A 5 22.61 -25.21 7.10
N VAL A 6 21.50 -24.49 6.86
CA VAL A 6 21.00 -23.46 7.78
C VAL A 6 20.01 -24.14 8.72
N VAL A 7 20.40 -24.37 9.97
CA VAL A 7 19.68 -25.25 10.90
C VAL A 7 19.01 -24.46 11.99
N ALA A 8 17.68 -24.45 11.98
CA ALA A 8 16.90 -23.87 13.07
C ALA A 8 17.06 -24.67 14.37
N THR A 9 17.28 -23.97 15.48
CA THR A 9 17.43 -24.54 16.83
C THR A 9 16.26 -24.15 17.72
N PRO A 10 15.99 -24.89 18.81
CA PRO A 10 15.00 -24.52 19.82
C PRO A 10 15.09 -23.07 20.30
N ILE A 11 13.94 -22.44 20.56
CA ILE A 11 13.84 -21.07 21.11
C ILE A 11 13.62 -21.05 22.64
N GLY A 12 13.58 -22.21 23.28
CA GLY A 12 13.34 -22.31 24.72
C GLY A 12 13.13 -23.72 25.20
N ASN A 13 12.36 -24.51 24.44
CA ASN A 13 12.10 -25.92 24.74
C ASN A 13 12.90 -26.86 23.83
N LEU A 14 13.70 -27.75 24.42
CA LEU A 14 14.51 -28.73 23.66
C LEU A 14 13.64 -29.72 22.86
N GLU A 15 12.38 -29.93 23.25
CA GLU A 15 11.43 -30.77 22.50
C GLU A 15 11.08 -30.18 21.13
N ASP A 16 11.31 -28.89 20.90
CA ASP A 16 11.07 -28.24 19.60
C ASP A 16 12.15 -28.57 18.56
N MET A 17 13.19 -29.33 18.94
CA MET A 17 14.22 -29.79 18.01
C MET A 17 13.63 -30.77 16.99
N SER A 18 13.70 -30.43 15.70
CA SER A 18 13.21 -31.34 14.67
C SER A 18 14.16 -32.54 14.48
N PRO A 19 13.63 -33.74 14.16
CA PRO A 19 14.47 -34.91 13.87
C PRO A 19 15.48 -34.67 12.73
N ARG A 20 15.10 -33.85 11.75
CA ARG A 20 15.98 -33.47 10.63
C ARG A 20 17.12 -32.57 11.09
N ALA A 21 16.87 -31.60 11.97
CA ALA A 21 17.91 -30.74 12.53
C ALA A 21 18.92 -31.55 13.34
N ALA A 22 18.45 -32.45 14.21
CA ALA A 22 19.32 -33.36 14.97
C ALA A 22 20.19 -34.25 14.06
N ARG A 23 19.59 -34.85 13.01
CA ARG A 23 20.32 -35.65 12.02
C ARG A 23 21.39 -34.84 11.29
N VAL A 24 21.05 -33.65 10.79
CA VAL A 24 21.99 -32.79 10.07
C VAL A 24 23.14 -32.35 10.96
N LEU A 25 22.89 -32.02 12.23
CA LEU A 25 23.95 -31.73 13.21
C LEU A 25 24.84 -32.96 13.49
N ALA A 26 24.26 -34.16 13.48
CA ALA A 26 25.00 -35.41 13.64
C ALA A 26 25.90 -35.72 12.43
N GLU A 27 25.41 -35.48 11.21
CA GLU A 27 26.13 -35.75 9.95
C GLU A 27 27.18 -34.67 9.62
N SER A 28 26.92 -33.40 9.95
CA SER A 28 27.83 -32.29 9.63
C SER A 28 29.09 -32.34 10.49
N PRO A 29 30.32 -32.47 9.94
CA PRO A 29 31.55 -32.45 10.71
C PRO A 29 31.90 -31.06 11.29
N VAL A 30 31.35 -29.99 10.70
CA VAL A 30 31.58 -28.60 11.09
C VAL A 30 30.29 -27.94 11.54
N VAL A 31 30.35 -27.18 12.64
CA VAL A 31 29.23 -26.37 13.14
C VAL A 31 29.70 -24.93 13.29
N ALA A 32 29.09 -24.03 12.52
CA ALA A 32 29.23 -22.59 12.69
C ALA A 32 28.12 -22.10 13.63
N ALA A 33 28.50 -21.48 14.75
CA ALA A 33 27.56 -21.09 15.78
C ALA A 33 27.83 -19.69 16.32
N GLU A 34 26.77 -18.97 16.66
CA GLU A 34 26.83 -17.67 17.32
C GLU A 34 27.53 -17.75 18.68
N SER A 35 26.96 -18.50 19.62
CA SER A 35 27.60 -18.88 20.89
C SER A 35 28.09 -20.31 20.86
N LEU A 36 29.43 -20.47 20.91
CA LEU A 36 30.04 -21.78 21.07
C LEU A 36 29.62 -22.47 22.38
N ALA A 37 29.30 -21.70 23.42
CA ALA A 37 28.85 -22.25 24.69
C ALA A 37 27.45 -22.88 24.56
N ARG A 38 26.52 -22.21 23.88
CA ARG A 38 25.17 -22.76 23.62
C ARG A 38 25.23 -23.93 22.65
N ALA A 39 26.02 -23.83 21.58
CA ALA A 39 26.24 -24.92 20.63
C ALA A 39 26.74 -26.18 21.32
N LYS A 40 27.74 -26.07 22.22
CA LYS A 40 28.24 -27.22 22.99
C LYS A 40 27.17 -27.85 23.88
N LYS A 41 26.33 -27.05 24.55
CA LYS A 41 25.22 -27.57 25.37
C LYS A 41 24.20 -28.32 24.51
N LEU A 42 23.82 -27.76 23.37
CA LEU A 42 22.90 -28.38 22.43
C LEU A 42 23.45 -29.70 21.88
N LEU A 43 24.71 -29.70 21.42
CA LEU A 43 25.38 -30.89 20.91
C LEU A 43 25.48 -31.97 22.00
N ALA A 44 25.84 -31.60 23.23
CA ALA A 44 25.90 -32.53 24.35
C ALA A 44 24.52 -33.15 24.67
N HIS A 45 23.44 -32.36 24.61
CA HIS A 45 22.07 -32.88 24.79
C HIS A 45 21.69 -33.91 23.71
N LEU A 46 22.18 -33.71 22.48
CA LEU A 46 22.00 -34.66 21.36
C LEU A 46 22.99 -35.84 21.39
N GLY A 47 23.89 -35.92 22.37
CA GLY A 47 24.93 -36.95 22.42
C GLY A 47 26.01 -36.80 21.34
N LEU A 48 26.18 -35.60 20.78
CA LEU A 48 27.11 -35.32 19.69
C LEU A 48 28.42 -34.69 20.20
N GLY A 49 29.55 -35.21 19.72
CA GLY A 49 30.89 -34.74 20.04
C GLY A 49 31.80 -34.65 18.81
N GLY A 50 33.06 -34.21 19.01
CA GLY A 50 34.10 -34.24 17.98
C GLY A 50 33.90 -33.28 16.79
N LYS A 51 33.00 -32.31 16.90
CA LYS A 51 32.70 -31.33 15.85
C LYS A 51 33.77 -30.23 15.79
N TRP A 52 34.14 -29.80 14.58
CA TRP A 52 34.89 -28.56 14.40
C TRP A 52 33.94 -27.37 14.56
N LEU A 53 34.17 -26.54 15.58
CA LEU A 53 33.33 -25.39 15.87
C LEU A 53 33.92 -24.09 15.31
N ILE A 54 33.11 -23.35 14.55
CA ILE A 54 33.41 -22.00 14.06
C ILE A 54 32.56 -20.99 14.83
N SER A 55 33.18 -20.00 15.48
CA SER A 55 32.44 -18.92 16.14
C SER A 55 32.02 -17.87 15.12
N CYS A 56 30.71 -17.65 14.98
CA CYS A 56 30.08 -16.68 14.10
C CYS A 56 29.32 -15.63 14.92
N ARG A 57 30.02 -14.66 15.48
CA ARG A 57 29.45 -13.52 16.23
C ARG A 57 29.39 -12.30 15.34
N GLU A 58 28.57 -11.33 15.72
CA GLU A 58 28.42 -10.07 14.99
C GLU A 58 29.77 -9.41 14.67
N ALA A 59 30.67 -9.34 15.65
CA ALA A 59 31.99 -8.72 15.52
C ALA A 59 32.96 -9.46 14.57
N ASN A 60 32.77 -10.77 14.32
CA ASN A 60 33.68 -11.57 13.50
C ASN A 60 33.00 -12.26 12.31
N ARG A 61 31.77 -11.87 11.96
CA ARG A 61 30.95 -12.51 10.93
C ARG A 61 31.66 -12.71 9.58
N ARG A 62 32.48 -11.75 9.14
CA ARG A 62 33.30 -11.88 7.90
C ARG A 62 34.38 -12.94 8.01
N GLN A 63 35.09 -13.00 9.13
CA GLN A 63 36.10 -14.03 9.38
C GLN A 63 35.46 -15.42 9.48
N ALA A 64 34.28 -15.50 10.13
CA ALA A 64 33.52 -16.74 10.23
C ALA A 64 33.09 -17.24 8.84
N ALA A 65 32.61 -16.35 7.97
CA ALA A 65 32.26 -16.69 6.59
C ALA A 65 33.47 -17.28 5.82
N GLY A 66 34.67 -16.69 5.96
CA GLY A 66 35.88 -17.24 5.36
C GLY A 66 36.21 -18.66 5.81
N LYS A 67 36.09 -18.96 7.11
CA LYS A 67 36.30 -20.31 7.66
C LYS A 67 35.24 -21.32 7.18
N VAL A 68 34.01 -20.86 7.03
CA VAL A 68 32.92 -21.70 6.48
C VAL A 68 33.20 -22.04 5.02
N LEU A 69 33.62 -21.06 4.23
CA LEU A 69 34.00 -21.26 2.83
C LEU A 69 35.20 -22.20 2.67
N GLU A 70 36.21 -22.08 3.54
CA GLU A 70 37.34 -23.01 3.60
C GLU A 70 36.86 -24.45 3.83
N ALA A 71 36.02 -24.67 4.85
CA ALA A 71 35.47 -26.00 5.13
C ALA A 71 34.64 -26.56 3.95
N LEU A 72 33.81 -25.73 3.32
CA LEU A 72 33.03 -26.13 2.14
C LEU A 72 33.94 -26.48 0.95
N GLY A 73 35.01 -25.71 0.74
CA GLY A 73 36.03 -25.96 -0.29
C GLY A 73 36.80 -27.27 -0.09
N GLU A 74 36.98 -27.68 1.17
CA GLU A 74 37.53 -29.00 1.54
C GLU A 74 36.52 -30.15 1.41
N GLY A 75 35.30 -29.88 0.94
CA GLY A 75 34.26 -30.90 0.78
C GLY A 75 33.51 -31.26 2.06
N LYS A 76 33.63 -30.46 3.13
CA LYS A 76 32.96 -30.70 4.42
C LYS A 76 31.62 -29.98 4.49
N ASP A 77 30.56 -30.72 4.83
CA ASP A 77 29.28 -30.11 5.15
C ASP A 77 29.37 -29.27 6.44
N VAL A 78 28.71 -28.11 6.43
CA VAL A 78 28.71 -27.16 7.54
C VAL A 78 27.28 -26.91 8.01
N ALA A 79 27.01 -27.09 9.30
CA ALA A 79 25.75 -26.66 9.92
C ALA A 79 25.92 -25.26 10.53
N LEU A 80 25.18 -24.28 10.04
CA LEU A 80 25.06 -22.96 10.62
C LEU A 80 23.88 -22.93 11.60
N ILE A 81 24.14 -22.54 12.85
CA ILE A 81 23.14 -22.37 13.91
C ILE A 81 23.29 -20.99 14.58
N SER A 82 22.17 -20.42 15.02
CA SER A 82 22.12 -19.25 15.90
C SER A 82 21.98 -19.70 17.37
N ASP A 83 22.00 -18.75 18.30
CA ASP A 83 21.76 -19.04 19.71
C ASP A 83 20.39 -19.66 19.98
N ALA A 84 19.40 -19.28 19.17
CA ALA A 84 18.03 -19.77 19.20
C ALA A 84 17.33 -19.50 17.86
N GLY A 85 16.40 -20.36 17.48
CA GLY A 85 15.52 -20.16 16.33
C GLY A 85 16.19 -20.37 14.98
N THR A 86 15.67 -19.69 13.96
CA THR A 86 16.13 -19.82 12.57
C THR A 86 17.27 -18.84 12.27
N PRO A 87 18.48 -19.32 11.89
CA PRO A 87 19.60 -18.44 11.56
C PRO A 87 19.35 -17.59 10.31
N GLY A 88 19.98 -16.42 10.25
CA GLY A 88 19.92 -15.49 9.12
C GLY A 88 18.76 -14.49 9.16
N LEU A 89 18.02 -14.38 10.27
CA LEU A 89 16.91 -13.42 10.40
C LEU A 89 17.29 -12.16 11.19
N SER A 90 17.91 -12.33 12.36
CA SER A 90 18.28 -11.23 13.25
C SER A 90 19.50 -11.61 14.09
N ASP A 91 20.45 -12.24 13.41
CA ASP A 91 21.64 -12.88 13.95
C ASP A 91 22.78 -12.78 12.92
N PRO A 92 24.05 -12.98 13.32
CA PRO A 92 25.21 -12.83 12.43
C PRO A 92 25.26 -13.86 11.28
N GLY A 93 24.42 -14.89 11.28
CA GLY A 93 24.41 -15.95 10.27
C GLY A 93 24.08 -15.46 8.87
N GLN A 94 23.35 -14.35 8.72
CA GLN A 94 23.00 -13.77 7.41
C GLN A 94 24.25 -13.49 6.57
N ALA A 95 25.28 -12.89 7.18
CA ALA A 95 26.52 -12.57 6.47
C ALA A 95 27.26 -13.82 5.97
N VAL A 96 27.17 -14.95 6.69
CA VAL A 96 27.74 -16.23 6.23
C VAL A 96 26.96 -16.75 5.02
N VAL A 97 25.63 -16.76 5.10
CA VAL A 97 24.75 -17.21 4.01
C VAL A 97 24.98 -16.38 2.75
N GLU A 98 25.11 -15.05 2.87
CA GLU A 98 25.39 -14.15 1.75
C GLU A 98 26.72 -14.49 1.05
N GLU A 99 27.81 -14.65 1.80
CA GLU A 99 29.12 -14.97 1.21
C GLU A 99 29.15 -16.36 0.55
N VAL A 100 28.48 -17.35 1.16
CA VAL A 100 28.35 -18.69 0.58
C VAL A 100 27.52 -18.68 -0.70
N ALA A 101 26.43 -17.91 -0.73
CA ALA A 101 25.58 -17.75 -1.91
C ALA A 101 26.32 -17.06 -3.06
N LYS A 102 27.11 -16.01 -2.77
CA LYS A 102 27.92 -15.28 -3.77
C LYS A 102 28.88 -16.20 -4.53
N LEU A 103 29.40 -17.24 -3.88
CA LEU A 103 30.34 -18.20 -4.49
C LEU A 103 29.65 -19.45 -5.07
N GLY A 104 28.31 -19.50 -5.10
CA GLY A 104 27.56 -20.57 -5.74
C GLY A 104 27.60 -21.91 -4.99
N TYR A 105 28.01 -21.92 -3.72
CA TYR A 105 27.94 -23.13 -2.91
C TYR A 105 26.48 -23.53 -2.63
N ARG A 106 26.23 -24.83 -2.45
CA ARG A 106 24.89 -25.32 -2.11
C ARG A 106 24.51 -24.86 -0.70
N ILE A 107 23.34 -24.23 -0.59
CA ILE A 107 22.72 -23.86 0.69
C ILE A 107 21.42 -24.65 0.83
N SER A 108 21.19 -25.23 2.00
CA SER A 108 20.02 -26.06 2.29
C SER A 108 19.37 -25.63 3.61
N PRO A 109 18.15 -25.06 3.59
CA PRO A 109 17.45 -24.74 4.82
C PRO A 109 16.92 -26.00 5.50
N VAL A 110 17.07 -26.05 6.83
CA VAL A 110 16.43 -27.04 7.70
C VAL A 110 15.39 -26.30 8.53
N ALA A 111 14.12 -26.50 8.17
CA ALA A 111 12.99 -25.90 8.87
C ALA A 111 12.95 -26.30 10.35
N GLY A 112 12.45 -25.39 11.18
CA GLY A 112 12.35 -25.59 12.62
C GLY A 112 11.85 -24.32 13.32
N PRO A 113 12.12 -24.20 14.63
CA PRO A 113 11.55 -23.14 15.46
C PRO A 113 11.93 -21.72 15.01
N SER A 114 10.98 -20.80 15.17
CA SER A 114 11.16 -19.38 14.87
C SER A 114 10.26 -18.55 15.79
N ALA A 115 10.85 -17.68 16.61
CA ALA A 115 10.08 -16.83 17.53
C ALA A 115 9.09 -15.93 16.77
N LEU A 116 9.49 -15.42 15.59
CA LEU A 116 8.61 -14.69 14.66
C LEU A 116 7.36 -15.49 14.30
N ALA A 117 7.52 -16.71 13.77
CA ALA A 117 6.39 -17.52 13.32
C ALA A 117 5.52 -17.99 14.49
N THR A 118 6.14 -18.36 15.61
CA THR A 118 5.43 -18.77 16.84
C THR A 118 4.64 -17.61 17.44
N ALA A 119 5.19 -16.39 17.48
CA ALA A 119 4.47 -15.23 17.98
C ALA A 119 3.27 -14.87 17.09
N LEU A 120 3.46 -14.90 15.76
CA LEU A 120 2.38 -14.64 14.80
C LEU A 120 1.24 -15.66 14.96
N SER A 121 1.54 -16.95 15.12
CA SER A 121 0.50 -17.99 15.20
C SER A 121 -0.43 -17.84 16.41
N VAL A 122 0.04 -17.22 17.50
CA VAL A 122 -0.72 -17.00 18.74
C VAL A 122 -1.21 -15.56 18.93
N ALA A 123 -0.82 -14.63 18.05
CA ALA A 123 -1.10 -13.21 18.23
C ALA A 123 -2.62 -12.91 18.31
N GLY A 124 -3.44 -13.59 17.51
CA GLY A 124 -4.89 -13.40 17.52
C GLY A 124 -5.36 -12.05 16.97
N ILE A 125 -4.50 -11.33 16.24
CA ILE A 125 -4.82 -10.11 15.48
C ILE A 125 -4.59 -10.35 13.98
N LYS A 126 -5.15 -9.51 13.11
CA LYS A 126 -4.86 -9.57 11.66
C LYS A 126 -3.36 -9.46 11.45
N GLN A 127 -2.80 -10.38 10.65
CA GLN A 127 -1.34 -10.51 10.48
C GLN A 127 -0.91 -10.19 9.05
N ALA A 128 -1.49 -10.83 8.03
CA ALA A 128 -1.04 -10.67 6.65
C ALA A 128 -1.72 -9.49 5.92
N PRO A 129 -0.96 -8.69 5.13
CA PRO A 129 0.50 -8.66 5.06
C PRO A 129 1.15 -8.09 6.35
N PHE A 130 2.37 -8.53 6.66
CA PHE A 130 3.18 -8.01 7.77
C PHE A 130 4.59 -7.64 7.34
N VAL A 131 5.24 -6.80 8.14
CA VAL A 131 6.67 -6.45 8.03
C VAL A 131 7.40 -6.94 9.26
N PHE A 132 8.49 -7.68 9.06
CA PHE A 132 9.42 -8.03 10.14
C PHE A 132 10.53 -6.98 10.21
N LEU A 133 10.66 -6.32 11.37
CA LEU A 133 11.59 -5.21 11.60
C LEU A 133 12.94 -5.65 12.20
N GLY A 134 13.09 -6.93 12.55
CA GLY A 134 14.22 -7.40 13.34
C GLY A 134 14.18 -6.83 14.76
N PHE A 135 15.34 -6.57 15.36
CA PHE A 135 15.42 -5.86 16.64
C PHE A 135 15.17 -4.36 16.47
N LEU A 136 14.34 -3.79 17.34
CA LEU A 136 14.17 -2.33 17.35
C LEU A 136 15.51 -1.62 17.66
N PRO A 137 15.78 -0.47 17.02
CA PRO A 137 16.98 0.31 17.29
C PRO A 137 17.12 0.67 18.77
N ALA A 138 18.35 0.59 19.28
CA ALA A 138 18.63 0.90 20.69
C ALA A 138 18.37 2.38 21.03
N LYS A 139 18.74 3.27 20.11
CA LYS A 139 18.60 4.72 20.28
C LYS A 139 17.14 5.15 20.07
N PRO A 140 16.50 5.88 21.02
CA PRO A 140 15.10 6.27 20.91
C PRO A 140 14.76 6.99 19.60
N GLY A 141 15.55 8.00 19.20
CA GLY A 141 15.29 8.72 17.94
C GLY A 141 15.36 7.84 16.68
N ALA A 142 16.26 6.85 16.65
CA ALA A 142 16.32 5.90 15.52
C ALA A 142 15.14 4.91 15.55
N ARG A 143 14.70 4.52 16.74
CA ARG A 143 13.54 3.64 16.94
C ARG A 143 12.26 4.32 16.52
N ARG A 144 12.00 5.55 16.99
CA ARG A 144 10.84 6.37 16.58
C ARG A 144 10.80 6.55 15.06
N LYS A 145 11.91 6.96 14.45
CA LYS A 145 11.99 7.09 12.99
C LYS A 145 11.63 5.80 12.24
N LEU A 146 12.12 4.64 12.70
CA LEU A 146 11.76 3.35 12.11
C LEU A 146 10.26 3.06 12.28
N LEU A 147 9.71 3.30 13.47
CA LEU A 147 8.29 3.07 13.77
C LEU A 147 7.37 4.00 12.95
N GLU A 148 7.76 5.27 12.76
CA GLU A 148 7.04 6.23 11.92
C GLU A 148 6.98 5.72 10.48
N GLN A 149 8.14 5.34 9.92
CA GLN A 149 8.26 4.81 8.56
C GLN A 149 7.49 3.50 8.36
N ALA A 150 7.60 2.57 9.31
CA ALA A 150 6.87 1.31 9.23
C ALA A 150 5.36 1.50 9.48
N GLY A 151 5.00 2.50 10.28
CA GLY A 151 3.64 2.85 10.64
C GLY A 151 2.79 3.26 9.43
N THR A 152 3.39 3.94 8.45
CA THR A 152 2.70 4.39 7.22
C THR A 152 2.28 3.26 6.30
N LEU A 153 2.84 2.06 6.44
CA LEU A 153 2.51 0.92 5.56
C LEU A 153 1.11 0.36 5.82
N GLY A 154 0.49 0.69 6.96
CA GLY A 154 -0.80 0.13 7.38
C GLY A 154 -0.79 -1.38 7.71
N TRP A 155 0.31 -2.08 7.42
CA TRP A 155 0.49 -3.52 7.65
C TRP A 155 0.84 -3.82 9.10
N SER A 156 0.62 -5.07 9.50
CA SER A 156 1.07 -5.54 10.82
C SER A 156 2.60 -5.49 10.89
N LEU A 157 3.15 -5.20 12.06
CA LEU A 157 4.60 -5.14 12.27
C LEU A 157 4.99 -6.23 13.28
N VAL A 158 6.13 -6.87 13.05
CA VAL A 158 6.72 -7.78 14.03
C VAL A 158 8.14 -7.34 14.34
N ALA A 159 8.48 -7.23 15.61
CA ALA A 159 9.81 -6.84 16.04
C ALA A 159 10.28 -7.70 17.22
N TYR A 160 11.59 -7.84 17.34
CA TYR A 160 12.24 -8.34 18.55
C TYR A 160 12.64 -7.19 19.44
N GLU A 161 12.61 -7.42 20.75
CA GLU A 161 13.07 -6.46 21.73
C GLU A 161 13.79 -7.14 22.90
N ALA A 162 14.82 -6.49 23.41
CA ALA A 162 15.48 -6.91 24.62
C ALA A 162 14.62 -6.51 25.83
N PRO A 163 14.46 -7.39 26.84
CA PRO A 163 13.51 -7.17 27.94
C PRO A 163 13.80 -5.89 28.72
N HIS A 164 15.08 -5.54 28.91
CA HIS A 164 15.51 -4.34 29.62
C HIS A 164 15.24 -3.04 28.85
N ARG A 165 14.90 -3.11 27.55
CA ARG A 165 14.52 -1.96 26.72
C ARG A 165 13.03 -1.89 26.46
N LEU A 166 12.28 -2.96 26.77
CA LEU A 166 10.87 -3.08 26.41
C LEU A 166 9.99 -1.97 27.00
N ALA A 167 10.25 -1.52 28.24
CA ALA A 167 9.50 -0.41 28.84
C ALA A 167 9.65 0.88 28.02
N GLN A 168 10.88 1.27 27.68
CA GLN A 168 11.13 2.46 26.85
C GLN A 168 10.63 2.28 25.41
N ALA A 169 10.74 1.07 24.85
CA ALA A 169 10.18 0.78 23.54
C ALA A 169 8.64 0.89 23.53
N ALA A 170 7.97 0.51 24.63
CA ALA A 170 6.53 0.64 24.77
C ALA A 170 6.08 2.11 24.82
N GLU A 171 6.84 3.00 25.47
CA GLU A 171 6.58 4.44 25.44
C GLU A 171 6.64 4.97 24.00
N ASP A 172 7.71 4.66 23.26
CA ASP A 172 7.85 5.10 21.86
C ASP A 172 6.79 4.50 20.94
N LEU A 173 6.38 3.25 21.18
CA LEU A 173 5.27 2.63 20.46
C LEU A 173 3.95 3.38 20.72
N GLY A 174 3.68 3.76 21.97
CA GLY A 174 2.49 4.53 22.31
C GLY A 174 2.49 5.91 21.65
N GLU A 175 3.63 6.61 21.70
CA GLU A 175 3.79 7.94 21.07
C GLU A 175 3.61 7.90 19.55
N VAL A 176 4.15 6.89 18.87
CA VAL A 176 4.20 6.84 17.40
C VAL A 176 3.01 6.09 16.79
N LEU A 177 2.57 5.00 17.42
CA LEU A 177 1.58 4.07 16.87
C LEU A 177 0.22 4.12 17.58
N GLY A 178 0.10 4.87 18.68
CA GLY A 178 -1.16 5.17 19.35
C GLY A 178 -1.95 3.92 19.73
N GLU A 179 -3.22 3.85 19.31
CA GLU A 179 -4.14 2.77 19.69
C GLU A 179 -3.98 1.47 18.88
N ARG A 180 -2.92 1.33 18.08
CA ARG A 180 -2.68 0.07 17.36
C ARG A 180 -2.60 -1.10 18.34
N PRO A 181 -3.32 -2.21 18.09
CA PRO A 181 -3.25 -3.38 18.96
C PRO A 181 -1.85 -3.96 18.93
N VAL A 182 -1.34 -4.40 20.07
CA VAL A 182 -0.02 -5.02 20.22
C VAL A 182 -0.11 -6.26 21.09
N VAL A 183 0.60 -7.30 20.68
CA VAL A 183 0.81 -8.52 21.46
C VAL A 183 2.28 -8.63 21.80
N VAL A 184 2.58 -8.74 23.08
CA VAL A 184 3.92 -8.99 23.62
C VAL A 184 4.01 -10.45 23.99
N CYS A 185 4.80 -11.21 23.24
CA CYS A 185 5.12 -12.60 23.51
C CYS A 185 6.48 -12.65 24.22
N ARG A 186 6.50 -13.13 25.46
CA ARG A 186 7.72 -13.28 26.26
C ARG A 186 7.98 -14.73 26.54
N GLU A 187 9.26 -15.11 26.50
CA GLU A 187 9.71 -16.44 26.90
C GLU A 187 8.94 -17.58 26.21
N LEU A 188 8.60 -17.39 24.92
CA LEU A 188 7.89 -18.37 24.11
C LEU A 188 8.54 -19.75 24.22
N THR A 189 7.72 -20.77 24.42
CA THR A 189 8.07 -22.19 24.64
C THR A 189 8.75 -22.50 25.98
N LYS A 190 9.08 -21.51 26.80
CA LYS A 190 9.76 -21.72 28.10
C LYS A 190 8.76 -21.85 29.24
N LEU A 191 9.26 -22.19 30.43
CA LEU A 191 8.44 -22.38 31.65
C LEU A 191 7.59 -21.15 32.03
N HIS A 192 8.10 -19.95 31.75
CA HIS A 192 7.45 -18.68 32.09
C HIS A 192 6.90 -17.96 30.85
N GLU A 193 6.40 -18.72 29.87
CA GLU A 193 5.74 -18.17 28.68
C GLU A 193 4.60 -17.20 29.07
N GLU A 194 4.60 -16.02 28.45
CA GLU A 194 3.59 -14.99 28.66
C GLU A 194 3.17 -14.37 27.33
N ILE A 195 1.86 -14.23 27.12
CA ILE A 195 1.28 -13.54 25.96
C ILE A 195 0.39 -12.41 26.48
N LEU A 196 0.92 -11.18 26.46
CA LEU A 196 0.21 -9.98 26.87
C LEU A 196 -0.39 -9.28 25.65
N ARG A 197 -1.69 -8.96 25.69
CA ARG A 197 -2.38 -8.20 24.63
C ARG A 197 -2.79 -6.83 25.15
N SER A 198 -2.51 -5.77 24.40
CA SER A 198 -2.73 -4.37 24.75
C SER A 198 -2.96 -3.51 23.50
N SER A 199 -3.17 -2.20 23.66
CA SER A 199 -2.80 -1.22 22.62
C SER A 199 -1.37 -0.71 22.83
N CYS A 200 -0.74 -0.17 21.79
CA CYS A 200 0.57 0.46 21.88
C CYS A 200 0.58 1.60 22.92
N ALA A 201 -0.47 2.42 22.97
CA ALA A 201 -0.64 3.52 23.92
C ALA A 201 -0.69 3.04 25.38
N GLU A 202 -1.40 1.94 25.66
CA GLU A 202 -1.55 1.43 27.02
C GLU A 202 -0.38 0.54 27.47
N LEU A 203 0.45 0.06 26.54
CA LEU A 203 1.42 -1.00 26.83
C LEU A 203 2.40 -0.60 27.95
N ALA A 204 2.93 0.62 27.92
CA ALA A 204 3.90 1.09 28.91
C ALA A 204 3.35 1.01 30.35
N GLY A 205 2.08 1.36 30.55
CA GLY A 205 1.42 1.29 31.86
C GLY A 205 1.13 -0.13 32.36
N ARG A 206 1.25 -1.14 31.50
CA ARG A 206 0.98 -2.55 31.83
C ARG A 206 2.25 -3.36 32.10
N LEU A 207 3.41 -2.80 31.78
CA LEU A 207 4.70 -3.44 32.01
C LEU A 207 5.20 -3.15 33.41
N ASP A 208 5.74 -4.17 34.06
CA ASP A 208 6.48 -4.04 35.32
C ASP A 208 7.99 -4.17 35.00
N PRO A 209 8.76 -3.06 34.95
CA PRO A 209 10.16 -3.06 34.55
C PRO A 209 11.04 -4.04 35.33
N ASP A 210 10.73 -4.27 36.62
CA ASP A 210 11.51 -5.16 37.48
C ASP A 210 11.32 -6.63 37.11
N LYS A 211 10.18 -6.96 36.50
CA LYS A 211 9.83 -8.33 36.05
C LYS A 211 10.15 -8.59 34.59
N LEU A 212 10.67 -7.61 33.84
CA LEU A 212 11.05 -7.81 32.44
C LEU A 212 12.36 -8.59 32.34
N ARG A 213 12.23 -9.86 31.99
CA ARG A 213 13.33 -10.82 31.77
C ARG A 213 13.02 -11.67 30.54
N GLY A 214 14.07 -12.26 29.98
CA GLY A 214 13.95 -13.23 28.89
C GLY A 214 14.08 -12.65 27.49
N GLU A 215 13.38 -13.25 26.54
CA GLU A 215 13.29 -12.84 25.14
C GLU A 215 11.88 -12.34 24.82
N VAL A 216 11.78 -11.31 23.97
CA VAL A 216 10.52 -10.64 23.66
C VAL A 216 10.32 -10.54 22.15
N THR A 217 9.15 -10.96 21.68
CA THR A 217 8.65 -10.70 20.33
C THR A 217 7.37 -9.87 20.42
N LEU A 218 7.33 -8.77 19.68
CA LEU A 218 6.20 -7.85 19.59
C LEU A 218 5.48 -8.10 18.27
N VAL A 219 4.17 -8.35 18.32
CA VAL A 219 3.29 -8.39 17.14
C VAL A 219 2.34 -7.22 17.23
N ILE A 220 2.56 -6.20 16.41
CA ILE A 220 1.76 -4.99 16.33
C ILE A 220 0.80 -5.17 15.17
N GLY A 221 -0.50 -5.09 15.42
CA GLY A 221 -1.53 -5.25 14.41
C GLY A 221 -1.51 -4.11 13.39
N PRO A 222 -2.31 -4.21 12.33
CA PRO A 222 -2.36 -3.21 11.28
C PRO A 222 -2.67 -1.82 11.84
N GLY A 223 -2.27 -0.80 11.10
CA GLY A 223 -2.69 0.57 11.40
C GLY A 223 -4.22 0.66 11.31
N PRO A 224 -4.83 1.77 11.77
CA PRO A 224 -6.11 2.15 11.19
C PRO A 224 -5.97 2.01 9.67
N ALA A 225 -6.98 1.42 9.01
CA ALA A 225 -6.98 1.37 7.56
C ALA A 225 -6.71 2.80 7.10
N GLN A 226 -5.56 3.05 6.48
CA GLN A 226 -5.35 4.34 5.87
C GLN A 226 -6.45 4.41 4.84
N GLY A 227 -7.36 5.38 5.04
CA GLY A 227 -8.15 5.86 3.94
C GLY A 227 -7.19 6.19 2.79
N PRO A 228 -7.66 6.18 1.55
CA PRO A 228 -6.82 6.53 0.41
C PRO A 228 -6.07 7.82 0.70
N ASP A 229 -4.75 7.81 0.50
CA ASP A 229 -3.93 9.00 0.66
C ASP A 229 -4.42 10.04 -0.34
N LEU A 230 -5.11 11.07 0.15
CA LEU A 230 -5.76 12.05 -0.70
C LEU A 230 -4.73 12.87 -1.48
N ASP A 231 -3.53 13.08 -0.94
CA ASP A 231 -2.44 13.77 -1.65
C ASP A 231 -1.92 12.90 -2.80
N GLU A 232 -1.84 11.58 -2.60
CA GLU A 232 -1.50 10.63 -3.65
C GLU A 232 -2.59 10.51 -4.72
N VAL A 233 -3.85 10.48 -4.29
CA VAL A 233 -5.01 10.50 -5.19
C VAL A 233 -4.98 11.76 -6.04
N GLN A 234 -4.75 12.92 -5.41
CA GLN A 234 -4.64 14.22 -6.07
C GLN A 234 -3.50 14.22 -7.09
N ARG A 235 -2.31 13.73 -6.72
CA ARG A 235 -1.16 13.62 -7.63
C ARG A 235 -1.47 12.75 -8.86
N LEU A 236 -2.06 11.56 -8.66
CA LEU A 236 -2.44 10.67 -9.77
C LEU A 236 -3.54 11.27 -10.66
N VAL A 237 -4.44 12.08 -10.07
CA VAL A 237 -5.44 12.85 -10.80
C VAL A 237 -4.78 13.93 -11.64
N ASP A 238 -3.86 14.71 -11.08
CA ASP A 238 -3.15 15.78 -11.79
C ASP A 238 -2.29 15.23 -12.93
N GLU A 239 -1.49 14.19 -12.68
CA GLU A 239 -0.71 13.50 -13.72
C GLU A 239 -1.61 12.97 -14.85
N GLY A 240 -2.77 12.40 -14.51
CA GLY A 240 -3.74 11.90 -15.49
C GLY A 240 -4.46 13.00 -16.27
N LEU A 241 -4.68 14.16 -15.65
CA LEU A 241 -5.25 15.34 -16.29
C LEU A 241 -4.25 16.03 -17.22
N GLU A 242 -2.99 16.16 -16.80
CA GLU A 242 -1.89 16.69 -17.62
C GLU A 242 -1.60 15.82 -18.84
N ALA A 243 -1.62 14.49 -18.68
CA ALA A 243 -1.45 13.57 -19.80
C ALA A 243 -2.58 13.70 -20.85
N GLY A 244 -3.80 14.04 -20.43
CA GLY A 244 -4.93 14.36 -21.32
C GLY A 244 -5.50 13.18 -22.13
N GLU A 245 -5.00 11.96 -21.92
CA GLU A 245 -5.34 10.78 -22.72
C GLU A 245 -6.70 10.15 -22.37
N LEU A 246 -7.19 10.38 -21.15
CA LEU A 246 -8.38 9.74 -20.61
C LEU A 246 -9.49 10.75 -20.30
N LYS A 247 -10.74 10.37 -20.59
CA LYS A 247 -11.92 11.11 -20.10
C LYS A 247 -11.98 11.03 -18.57
N PRO A 248 -12.50 12.06 -17.87
CA PRO A 248 -12.59 12.11 -16.40
C PRO A 248 -13.16 10.84 -15.75
N SER A 249 -14.19 10.25 -16.37
CA SER A 249 -14.83 9.05 -15.83
C SER A 249 -13.97 7.78 -15.96
N ALA A 250 -13.07 7.72 -16.95
CA ALA A 250 -12.12 6.64 -17.15
C ALA A 250 -10.89 6.82 -16.25
N LEU A 251 -10.39 8.05 -16.12
CA LEU A 251 -9.34 8.40 -15.16
C LEU A 251 -9.78 8.10 -13.71
N ALA A 252 -11.01 8.47 -13.35
CA ALA A 252 -11.59 8.17 -12.03
C ALA A 252 -11.62 6.67 -11.73
N ARG A 253 -11.91 5.84 -12.74
CA ARG A 253 -11.93 4.38 -12.59
C ARG A 253 -10.52 3.82 -12.40
N GLN A 254 -9.54 4.34 -13.15
CA GLN A 254 -8.16 3.90 -13.06
C GLN A 254 -7.57 4.24 -11.69
N VAL A 255 -7.70 5.50 -11.26
CA VAL A 255 -7.17 5.97 -9.98
C VAL A 255 -7.88 5.28 -8.80
N ALA A 256 -9.20 5.12 -8.83
CA ALA A 256 -9.94 4.36 -7.82
C ALA A 256 -9.46 2.90 -7.70
N GLY A 257 -9.09 2.28 -8.82
CA GLY A 257 -8.58 0.91 -8.86
C GLY A 257 -7.22 0.73 -8.19
N THR A 258 -6.43 1.79 -8.05
CA THR A 258 -5.08 1.76 -7.48
C THR A 258 -4.99 2.37 -6.08
N THR A 259 -5.90 3.28 -5.72
CA THR A 259 -5.87 4.02 -4.44
C THR A 259 -6.85 3.49 -3.40
N GLY A 260 -7.86 2.72 -3.82
CA GLY A 260 -8.91 2.22 -2.94
C GLY A 260 -10.00 3.24 -2.58
N LEU A 261 -9.96 4.46 -3.17
CA LEU A 261 -11.03 5.47 -3.05
C LEU A 261 -12.21 5.12 -3.95
N GLY A 262 -13.43 5.50 -3.54
CA GLY A 262 -14.61 5.30 -4.36
C GLY A 262 -14.51 6.05 -5.69
N ARG A 263 -14.97 5.44 -6.80
CA ARG A 263 -14.93 6.07 -8.13
C ARG A 263 -15.61 7.44 -8.16
N GLU A 264 -16.69 7.60 -7.40
CA GLU A 264 -17.44 8.86 -7.31
C GLU A 264 -16.63 9.95 -6.58
N GLU A 265 -15.92 9.59 -5.52
CA GLU A 265 -15.04 10.49 -4.76
C GLU A 265 -13.85 10.94 -5.61
N VAL A 266 -13.18 10.01 -6.30
CA VAL A 266 -12.10 10.36 -7.25
C VAL A 266 -12.61 11.26 -8.38
N TYR A 267 -13.85 11.04 -8.85
CA TYR A 267 -14.43 11.87 -9.89
C TYR A 267 -14.67 13.31 -9.43
N GLN A 268 -15.07 13.51 -8.17
CA GLN A 268 -15.20 14.86 -7.61
C GLN A 268 -13.84 15.55 -7.49
N ILE A 269 -12.81 14.86 -7.02
CA ILE A 269 -11.44 15.39 -6.97
C ILE A 269 -10.99 15.87 -8.36
N ILE A 270 -11.24 15.07 -9.42
CA ILE A 270 -10.95 15.47 -10.81
C ILE A 270 -11.68 16.75 -11.24
N LEU A 271 -12.92 16.96 -10.80
CA LEU A 271 -13.67 18.18 -11.12
C LEU A 271 -13.10 19.39 -10.38
N GLU A 272 -12.81 19.24 -9.09
CA GLU A 272 -12.21 20.28 -8.25
C GLU A 272 -10.83 20.72 -8.77
N SER A 273 -9.96 19.78 -9.18
CA SER A 273 -8.65 20.12 -9.76
C SER A 273 -8.76 20.86 -11.09
N ARG A 274 -9.79 20.56 -11.89
CA ARG A 274 -10.07 21.29 -13.14
C ARG A 274 -10.61 22.69 -12.89
N GLU A 275 -11.39 22.88 -11.84
CA GLU A 275 -11.89 24.21 -11.43
C GLU A 275 -10.75 25.07 -10.87
N GLN A 276 -9.87 24.50 -10.06
CA GLN A 276 -8.68 25.19 -9.54
C GLN A 276 -7.70 25.57 -10.65
N ALA A 277 -7.47 24.68 -11.63
CA ALA A 277 -6.63 24.99 -12.80
C ALA A 277 -7.22 26.13 -13.66
N LYS A 278 -8.55 26.25 -13.74
CA LYS A 278 -9.21 27.38 -14.39
C LYS A 278 -9.06 28.69 -13.60
N GLN A 279 -9.20 28.64 -12.28
CA GLN A 279 -8.99 29.81 -11.40
C GLN A 279 -7.55 30.33 -11.42
N TYR A 280 -6.54 29.46 -11.37
CA TYR A 280 -5.13 29.86 -11.49
C TYR A 280 -4.77 30.32 -12.92
N GLY A 281 -5.44 29.77 -13.93
CA GLY A 281 -5.36 30.26 -15.31
C GLY A 281 -5.91 31.68 -15.47
N ASP A 282 -6.99 32.02 -14.77
CA ASP A 282 -7.59 33.36 -14.80
C ASP A 282 -6.75 34.42 -14.04
N GLU A 283 -6.07 34.06 -12.93
CA GLU A 283 -5.17 34.99 -12.22
C GLU A 283 -3.85 35.28 -12.96
N ALA A 284 -3.34 34.31 -13.72
CA ALA A 284 -2.14 34.50 -14.57
C ALA A 284 -2.41 35.34 -15.83
N VAL A 285 -3.68 35.62 -16.15
CA VAL A 285 -4.13 36.33 -17.36
C VAL A 285 -4.47 37.81 -17.10
N ILE A 286 -4.07 38.39 -15.95
CA ILE A 286 -4.03 39.85 -15.78
C ILE A 286 -2.81 40.45 -16.51
N GLN A 287 -2.71 40.19 -17.82
CA GLN A 287 -1.99 41.00 -18.81
C GLN A 287 -2.31 40.42 -20.19
N GLY A 288 -3.33 40.96 -20.85
CA GLY A 288 -3.52 40.69 -22.27
C GLY A 288 -4.96 40.68 -22.74
N ASP A 289 -5.50 41.89 -22.87
CA ASP A 289 -6.38 42.40 -23.94
C ASP A 289 -7.68 41.65 -24.36
N SER A 290 -8.69 42.49 -24.61
CA SER A 290 -10.10 42.16 -24.78
C SER A 290 -10.45 41.42 -26.08
N SER A 291 -11.43 40.52 -26.02
CA SER A 291 -12.68 40.59 -26.83
C SER A 291 -13.58 39.36 -26.55
N ALA A 292 -14.52 39.49 -25.60
CA ALA A 292 -15.62 38.54 -25.46
C ALA A 292 -16.76 38.96 -26.41
N GLU A 293 -17.10 38.13 -27.39
CA GLU A 293 -18.28 38.34 -28.23
C GLU A 293 -19.56 38.10 -27.41
N GLU A 294 -20.54 39.01 -27.53
CA GLU A 294 -21.83 38.93 -26.83
C GLU A 294 -22.63 37.64 -27.19
N PRO A 295 -23.40 37.07 -26.24
CA PRO A 295 -24.19 35.86 -26.47
C PRO A 295 -25.23 36.07 -27.57
N GLN A 296 -25.25 35.15 -28.53
CA GLN A 296 -26.16 35.23 -29.68
C GLN A 296 -27.44 34.42 -29.41
N GLU A 297 -28.59 35.00 -29.73
CA GLU A 297 -29.90 34.36 -29.55
C GLU A 297 -30.69 34.22 -30.87
N ARG A 298 -31.48 33.16 -30.97
CA ARG A 298 -32.42 32.88 -32.06
C ARG A 298 -33.74 32.36 -31.54
N ARG A 299 -34.84 32.80 -32.14
CA ARG A 299 -36.18 32.28 -31.83
C ARG A 299 -36.57 31.24 -32.87
N LEU A 300 -36.83 30.03 -32.41
CA LEU A 300 -37.15 28.85 -33.21
C LEU A 300 -38.61 28.44 -32.97
N LEU A 301 -39.37 28.22 -34.05
CA LEU A 301 -40.73 27.70 -33.98
C LEU A 301 -40.71 26.17 -34.09
N VAL A 302 -41.27 25.48 -33.09
CA VAL A 302 -41.45 24.02 -33.13
C VAL A 302 -42.60 23.68 -34.07
N ALA A 303 -42.30 23.51 -35.36
CA ALA A 303 -43.32 23.21 -36.38
C ALA A 303 -43.58 21.70 -36.58
N ASN A 304 -42.74 20.83 -36.00
CA ASN A 304 -42.90 19.38 -36.09
C ASN A 304 -44.20 18.92 -35.40
N SER A 305 -44.94 18.01 -36.04
CA SER A 305 -46.25 17.53 -35.58
C SER A 305 -46.21 16.83 -34.21
N LEU A 306 -45.08 16.26 -33.83
CA LEU A 306 -44.84 15.57 -32.56
C LEU A 306 -44.11 16.45 -31.52
N GLY A 307 -43.84 17.73 -31.82
CA GLY A 307 -43.08 18.61 -30.94
C GLY A 307 -41.59 18.29 -30.85
N LEU A 308 -40.91 18.71 -29.78
CA LEU A 308 -39.53 18.30 -29.47
C LEU A 308 -39.51 16.93 -28.78
N HIS A 309 -39.88 15.89 -29.51
CA HIS A 309 -39.82 14.50 -29.04
C HIS A 309 -38.38 13.93 -29.09
N ALA A 310 -38.19 12.72 -28.57
CA ALA A 310 -36.86 12.15 -28.31
C ALA A 310 -35.93 12.10 -29.55
N ARG A 311 -36.48 11.90 -30.75
CA ARG A 311 -35.70 11.88 -31.99
C ARG A 311 -35.29 13.28 -32.46
N ALA A 312 -36.18 14.27 -32.30
CA ALA A 312 -35.84 15.68 -32.56
C ALA A 312 -34.78 16.15 -31.55
N ALA A 313 -34.93 15.82 -30.27
CA ALA A 313 -33.95 16.10 -29.22
C ALA A 313 -32.58 15.47 -29.50
N ALA A 314 -32.54 14.21 -29.93
CA ALA A 314 -31.28 13.54 -30.33
C ALA A 314 -30.60 14.23 -31.53
N LYS A 315 -31.37 14.68 -32.53
CA LYS A 315 -30.84 15.42 -33.69
C LYS A 315 -30.32 16.80 -33.30
N ILE A 316 -30.95 17.47 -32.33
CA ILE A 316 -30.46 18.73 -31.76
C ILE A 316 -29.11 18.49 -31.08
N THR A 317 -29.03 17.50 -30.18
CA THR A 317 -27.80 17.15 -29.48
C THR A 317 -26.65 16.78 -30.43
N GLU A 318 -26.94 15.98 -31.45
CA GLU A 318 -25.94 15.60 -32.46
C GLU A 318 -25.48 16.79 -33.31
N ALA A 319 -26.39 17.72 -33.62
CA ALA A 319 -26.05 18.92 -34.38
C ALA A 319 -25.15 19.85 -33.56
N VAL A 320 -25.50 20.12 -32.29
CA VAL A 320 -24.72 21.05 -31.45
C VAL A 320 -23.38 20.48 -31.01
N SER A 321 -23.26 19.15 -30.85
CA SER A 321 -21.99 18.52 -30.45
C SER A 321 -20.85 18.67 -31.47
N ARG A 322 -21.15 19.15 -32.68
CA ARG A 322 -20.17 19.39 -33.75
C ARG A 322 -19.50 20.76 -33.65
N PHE A 323 -19.96 21.61 -32.75
CA PHE A 323 -19.49 22.98 -32.60
C PHE A 323 -18.87 23.18 -31.22
N ALA A 324 -17.75 23.89 -31.15
CA ALA A 324 -17.09 24.29 -29.93
C ALA A 324 -17.80 25.50 -29.31
N CYS A 325 -19.05 25.31 -28.86
CA CYS A 325 -19.84 26.31 -28.14
C CYS A 325 -20.86 25.63 -27.23
N GLN A 326 -21.25 26.31 -26.16
CA GLN A 326 -22.38 25.89 -25.34
C GLN A 326 -23.67 26.40 -25.99
N VAL A 327 -24.70 25.55 -26.05
CA VAL A 327 -26.00 25.92 -26.59
C VAL A 327 -27.09 25.54 -25.59
N THR A 328 -27.92 26.51 -25.20
CA THR A 328 -29.06 26.29 -24.32
C THR A 328 -30.36 26.68 -25.01
N LEU A 329 -31.41 25.91 -24.75
CA LEU A 329 -32.75 26.10 -25.29
C LEU A 329 -33.69 26.53 -24.18
N HIS A 330 -34.48 27.57 -24.43
CA HIS A 330 -35.38 28.17 -23.45
C HIS A 330 -36.82 28.16 -23.94
N LYS A 331 -37.76 27.72 -23.11
CA LYS A 331 -39.20 27.88 -23.33
C LYS A 331 -39.82 28.56 -22.10
N GLY A 332 -40.02 29.86 -22.17
CA GLY A 332 -40.38 30.65 -20.99
C GLY A 332 -39.22 30.69 -20.01
N GLU A 333 -39.44 30.25 -18.77
CA GLU A 333 -38.41 30.15 -17.72
C GLU A 333 -37.71 28.78 -17.67
N VAL A 334 -38.15 27.82 -18.48
CA VAL A 334 -37.57 26.46 -18.51
C VAL A 334 -36.38 26.44 -19.46
N GLU A 335 -35.21 26.14 -18.92
CA GLU A 335 -33.94 26.00 -19.64
C GLU A 335 -33.59 24.53 -19.85
N ALA A 336 -33.01 24.24 -21.01
CA ALA A 336 -32.44 22.94 -21.33
C ALA A 336 -31.07 23.05 -22.00
N ASP A 337 -30.16 22.18 -21.60
CA ASP A 337 -28.87 21.98 -22.27
C ASP A 337 -29.09 21.22 -23.57
N ALA A 338 -28.73 21.84 -24.70
CA ALA A 338 -28.90 21.22 -26.01
C ALA A 338 -28.02 19.98 -26.21
N SER A 339 -26.99 19.77 -25.37
CA SER A 339 -26.16 18.56 -25.38
C SER A 339 -26.81 17.35 -24.68
N SER A 340 -27.98 17.54 -24.04
CA SER A 340 -28.70 16.50 -23.31
C SER A 340 -30.10 16.28 -23.87
N VAL A 341 -30.31 15.11 -24.48
CA VAL A 341 -31.62 14.68 -25.00
C VAL A 341 -32.70 14.73 -23.90
N LEU A 342 -32.36 14.33 -22.67
CA LEU A 342 -33.30 14.34 -21.55
C LEU A 342 -33.65 15.76 -21.09
N SER A 343 -32.67 16.68 -21.14
CA SER A 343 -32.91 18.09 -20.80
C SER A 343 -33.84 18.75 -21.82
N ILE A 344 -33.61 18.50 -23.12
CA ILE A 344 -34.46 19.02 -24.20
C ILE A 344 -35.90 18.47 -24.09
N LEU A 345 -36.05 17.19 -23.78
CA LEU A 345 -37.37 16.58 -23.54
C LEU A 345 -38.10 17.25 -22.37
N GLY A 346 -37.35 17.68 -21.35
CA GLY A 346 -37.87 18.41 -20.19
C GLY A 346 -38.45 19.80 -20.50
N LEU A 347 -38.16 20.38 -21.67
CA LEU A 347 -38.79 21.63 -22.11
C LEU A 347 -40.29 21.49 -22.38
N ASP A 348 -40.78 20.25 -22.59
CA ASP A 348 -42.16 19.95 -22.97
C ASP A 348 -42.67 20.90 -24.07
N ALA A 349 -42.03 20.88 -25.24
CA ALA A 349 -42.30 21.81 -26.33
C ALA A 349 -43.14 21.14 -27.45
N PRO A 350 -44.49 21.12 -27.34
CA PRO A 350 -45.36 20.62 -28.40
C PRO A 350 -45.35 21.55 -29.63
N ARG A 351 -45.93 21.07 -30.73
CA ARG A 351 -46.11 21.84 -31.97
C ARG A 351 -46.70 23.23 -31.69
N GLY A 352 -46.08 24.26 -32.25
CA GLY A 352 -46.46 25.65 -32.08
C GLY A 352 -45.73 26.38 -30.94
N SER A 353 -44.94 25.66 -30.12
CA SER A 353 -44.09 26.29 -29.11
C SER A 353 -43.01 27.16 -29.74
N GLN A 354 -42.73 28.32 -29.14
CA GLN A 354 -41.53 29.10 -29.42
C GLN A 354 -40.44 28.73 -28.43
N VAL A 355 -39.25 28.41 -28.94
CA VAL A 355 -38.05 28.11 -28.16
C VAL A 355 -36.98 29.12 -28.53
N VAL A 356 -36.30 29.68 -27.54
CA VAL A 356 -35.15 30.56 -27.75
C VAL A 356 -33.88 29.74 -27.60
N ALA A 357 -33.07 29.67 -28.66
CA ALA A 357 -31.74 29.08 -28.61
C ALA A 357 -30.72 30.18 -28.34
N ARG A 358 -29.91 29.99 -27.30
CA ARG A 358 -28.77 30.86 -26.96
C ARG A 358 -27.49 30.07 -27.12
N ALA A 359 -26.52 30.63 -27.80
CA ALA A 359 -25.21 30.01 -27.98
C ALA A 359 -24.08 30.94 -27.53
N GLU A 360 -23.10 30.35 -26.85
CA GLU A 360 -21.93 31.06 -26.31
C GLU A 360 -20.66 30.27 -26.60
N GLY A 361 -19.67 30.95 -27.19
CA GLY A 361 -18.37 30.38 -27.55
C GLY A 361 -18.01 30.54 -29.03
N PRO A 362 -16.79 30.10 -29.41
CA PRO A 362 -16.16 30.39 -30.70
C PRO A 362 -16.94 30.05 -31.98
N GLN A 363 -17.93 29.15 -31.90
CA GLN A 363 -18.76 28.72 -33.04
C GLN A 363 -20.26 28.92 -32.78
N ALA A 364 -20.62 29.86 -31.91
CA ALA A 364 -22.00 30.10 -31.49
C ALA A 364 -22.92 30.40 -32.67
N ARG A 365 -22.45 31.21 -33.64
CA ARG A 365 -23.25 31.58 -34.81
C ARG A 365 -23.52 30.39 -35.73
N GLU A 366 -22.50 29.57 -36.01
CA GLU A 366 -22.61 28.37 -36.84
C GLU A 366 -23.52 27.33 -36.21
N ALA A 367 -23.48 27.18 -34.88
CA ALA A 367 -24.37 26.29 -34.15
C ALA A 367 -25.84 26.74 -34.23
N LEU A 368 -26.11 28.04 -34.09
CA LEU A 368 -27.46 28.59 -34.25
C LEU A 368 -27.99 28.45 -35.68
N ASP A 369 -27.15 28.71 -36.70
CA ASP A 369 -27.52 28.51 -38.10
C ASP A 369 -27.82 27.02 -38.42
N ALA A 370 -27.13 26.09 -37.75
CA ALA A 370 -27.41 24.66 -37.86
C ALA A 370 -28.76 24.28 -37.22
N LEU A 371 -29.10 24.89 -36.08
CA LEU A 371 -30.40 24.70 -35.43
C LEU A 371 -31.54 25.29 -36.27
N ASP A 372 -31.36 26.48 -36.87
CA ASP A 372 -32.34 27.08 -37.79
C ASP A 372 -32.69 26.12 -38.93
N LYS A 373 -31.68 25.51 -39.58
CA LYS A 373 -31.87 24.52 -40.64
C LYS A 373 -32.59 23.27 -40.14
N LEU A 374 -32.24 22.80 -38.94
CA LEU A 374 -32.81 21.59 -38.34
C LEU A 374 -34.31 21.78 -38.04
N PHE A 375 -34.68 22.92 -37.46
CA PHE A 375 -36.08 23.26 -37.14
C PHE A 375 -36.90 23.54 -38.41
N ALA A 376 -36.34 24.27 -39.39
CA ALA A 376 -36.98 24.51 -40.68
C ALA A 376 -37.20 23.21 -41.48
N GLY A 377 -36.27 22.27 -41.37
CA GLY A 377 -36.34 20.94 -41.98
C GLY A 377 -37.26 19.96 -41.24
N LEU A 378 -37.96 20.38 -40.19
CA LEU A 378 -38.81 19.54 -39.33
C LEU A 378 -38.06 18.31 -38.79
N PHE A 379 -36.75 18.46 -38.55
CA PHE A 379 -35.86 17.37 -38.18
C PHE A 379 -35.80 16.23 -39.20
N GLY A 380 -36.21 16.43 -40.47
CA GLY A 380 -36.27 15.38 -41.49
C GLY A 380 -37.48 14.46 -41.35
N GLU A 381 -38.53 14.93 -40.68
CA GLU A 381 -39.76 14.18 -40.38
C GLU A 381 -40.93 14.92 -41.06
N GLY A 382 -41.73 14.23 -41.88
CA GLY A 382 -42.75 14.85 -42.74
C GLY A 382 -43.82 15.65 -41.98
N ARG A 383 -44.52 16.55 -42.70
CA ARG A 383 -45.56 17.46 -42.16
C ARG A 383 -46.70 16.75 -41.43
#